data_AF-A0A382QMD5-F1
#
_entry.id   AF-A0A382QMD5-F1
#
_cell.length_a   1.000
_cell.length_b   1.000
_cell.length_c   1.000
_cell.angle_alpha   90.00
_cell.angle_beta   90.00
_cell.angle_gamma   90.00
#
_symmetry.space_group_name_H-M   'P 1'
#
loop_
_entity.id
_entity.type
_entity.pdbx_description
1 polymer ?
#
loop_
_entity_poly.entity_id
_entity_poly.type
_entity_poly.pdbx_seq_one_letter_code
_entity_poly.pdbx_strand_id
1 'polypeptide(L)'
;MVTDYVKYYEDVVSDDQCSEILNCTETVYVSSTYSSNDGKVESEERVRMDECWVKNDSILWPTILSCYEEIIKRYSADFPLFSVQRTTDFRINRYTVGGFMSKHCDNIHHSHGQQYGY
;
A
#
# COMPACT_ATOMS: atom_id res chain seq x y z
N MET A 1 3.75 -19.61 14.14
CA MET A 1 4.71 -18.48 14.22
C MET A 1 4.19 -17.31 13.39
N VAL A 2 4.69 -16.09 13.57
CA VAL A 2 4.25 -14.91 12.77
C VAL A 2 4.39 -15.15 11.26
N THR A 3 5.40 -15.92 10.86
CA THR A 3 5.65 -16.35 9.48
C THR A 3 4.49 -17.11 8.85
N ASP A 4 3.64 -17.76 9.65
CA ASP A 4 2.54 -18.56 9.13
C ASP A 4 1.46 -17.68 8.49
N TYR A 5 1.39 -16.40 8.87
CA TYR A 5 0.46 -15.39 8.37
C TYR A 5 1.02 -14.55 7.20
N VAL A 6 2.29 -14.77 6.82
CA VAL A 6 2.91 -14.08 5.68
C VAL A 6 2.88 -15.01 4.48
N LYS A 7 2.17 -14.62 3.43
CA LYS A 7 1.96 -15.41 2.22
C LYS A 7 2.52 -14.69 0.99
N TYR A 8 2.96 -15.48 0.02
CA TYR A 8 3.39 -15.01 -1.30
C TYR A 8 2.44 -15.58 -2.35
N TYR A 9 1.93 -14.71 -3.21
CA TYR A 9 0.97 -15.07 -4.26
C TYR A 9 1.52 -14.63 -5.61
N GLU A 10 1.64 -15.58 -6.52
CA GLU A 10 2.04 -15.34 -7.91
C GLU A 10 0.81 -15.10 -8.78
N ASP A 11 1.03 -14.46 -9.94
CA ASP A 11 0.02 -14.23 -10.98
C ASP A 11 -1.26 -13.54 -10.45
N VAL A 12 -1.09 -12.57 -9.55
CA VAL A 12 -2.18 -11.74 -9.03
C VAL A 12 -2.44 -10.53 -9.93
N VAL A 13 -1.36 -9.91 -10.42
CA VAL A 13 -1.42 -8.72 -11.26
C VAL A 13 -0.98 -9.13 -12.66
N SER A 14 -1.85 -9.00 -13.65
CA SER A 14 -1.52 -9.33 -15.04
C SER A 14 -0.59 -8.30 -15.67
N ASP A 15 0.00 -8.63 -16.82
CA ASP A 15 0.84 -7.70 -17.58
C ASP A 15 0.06 -6.45 -18.03
N ASP A 16 -1.22 -6.61 -18.37
CA ASP A 16 -2.11 -5.50 -18.74
C ASP A 16 -2.38 -4.59 -17.54
N GLN A 17 -2.66 -5.17 -16.36
CA GLN A 17 -2.88 -4.41 -15.13
C GLN A 17 -1.60 -3.69 -14.68
N CYS A 18 -0.44 -4.35 -14.79
CA CYS A 18 0.86 -3.71 -14.57
C CYS A 18 1.07 -2.52 -15.50
N SER A 19 0.78 -2.70 -16.78
CA SER A 19 0.91 -1.64 -17.79
C SER A 19 -0.03 -0.47 -17.52
N GLU A 20 -1.27 -0.75 -17.10
CA GLU A 20 -2.24 0.27 -16.72
C GLU A 20 -1.76 1.10 -15.52
N ILE A 21 -1.32 0.42 -14.44
CA ILE A 21 -0.82 1.07 -13.22
C ILE A 21 0.41 1.93 -13.51
N LEU A 22 1.36 1.43 -14.31
CA LEU A 22 2.61 2.12 -14.61
C LEU A 22 2.43 3.33 -15.55
N ASN A 23 1.47 3.26 -16.48
CA ASN A 23 1.29 4.28 -17.51
C ASN A 23 0.12 5.23 -17.24
N CYS A 24 -0.57 5.10 -16.11
CA CYS A 24 -1.69 5.95 -15.78
C CYS A 24 -1.27 7.41 -15.54
N THR A 25 -1.80 8.32 -16.37
CA THR A 25 -1.48 9.75 -16.33
C THR A 25 -2.16 10.51 -15.18
N GLU A 26 -3.15 9.91 -14.50
CA GLU A 26 -3.77 10.51 -13.29
C GLU A 26 -2.86 10.41 -12.05
N THR A 27 -1.83 9.56 -12.10
CA THR A 27 -0.91 9.38 -10.96
C THR A 27 0.02 10.58 -10.82
N VAL A 28 -0.20 11.38 -9.79
CA VAL A 28 0.67 12.50 -9.42
C VAL A 28 1.53 12.09 -8.23
N TYR A 29 2.82 11.86 -8.50
CA TYR A 29 3.80 11.45 -7.50
C TYR A 29 4.38 12.66 -6.76
N VAL A 30 4.47 12.54 -5.44
CA VAL A 30 5.11 13.53 -4.54
C VAL A 30 6.15 12.85 -3.67
N SER A 31 7.18 13.57 -3.25
CA SER A 31 8.19 13.00 -2.35
C SER A 31 7.56 12.62 -1.01
N SER A 32 7.83 11.39 -0.56
CA SER A 32 7.26 10.85 0.67
C SER A 32 7.80 11.54 1.90
N THR A 33 6.94 11.68 2.91
CA THR A 33 7.34 12.19 4.24
C THR A 33 7.16 11.13 5.32
N TYR A 34 7.99 11.20 6.35
CA TYR A 34 7.86 10.34 7.53
C TYR A 34 7.22 11.15 8.67
N SER A 35 6.15 10.63 9.26
CA SER A 35 5.47 11.24 10.42
C SER A 35 5.64 10.37 11.67
N SER A 36 5.90 10.99 12.82
CA SER A 36 5.98 10.35 14.15
C SER A 36 4.93 10.92 15.10
N ASN A 37 4.57 10.14 16.14
CA ASN A 37 3.55 10.51 17.13
C ASN A 37 3.87 11.80 17.93
N ASP A 38 5.15 12.20 18.04
CA ASP A 38 5.57 13.36 18.87
C ASP A 38 5.74 14.67 18.08
N GLY A 39 5.14 14.78 16.89
CA GLY A 39 5.41 15.90 15.97
C GLY A 39 6.69 15.68 15.16
N LYS A 40 6.86 16.48 14.08
CA LYS A 40 7.97 16.36 13.11
C LYS A 40 9.31 16.16 13.84
N VAL A 41 9.89 14.97 13.74
CA VAL A 41 11.27 14.76 14.15
C VAL A 41 12.16 15.58 13.22
N GLU A 42 12.96 16.48 13.78
CA GLU A 42 14.20 16.91 13.14
C GLU A 42 15.17 15.73 13.14
N SER A 43 15.19 14.88 12.11
CA SER A 43 16.32 13.96 11.87
C SER A 43 16.18 13.18 10.56
N GLU A 44 17.31 13.14 9.83
CA GLU A 44 17.82 12.07 8.95
C GLU A 44 16.76 11.24 8.20
N GLU A 45 16.51 11.65 6.95
CA GLU A 45 15.76 10.97 5.87
C GLU A 45 15.47 9.49 6.14
N ARG A 46 14.28 9.16 6.68
CA ARG A 46 13.88 7.76 6.98
C ARG A 46 13.27 7.03 5.77
N VAL A 47 12.91 7.80 4.77
CA VAL A 47 12.26 7.36 3.54
C VAL A 47 12.81 8.20 2.39
N ARG A 48 13.18 7.53 1.31
CA ARG A 48 13.55 8.14 0.03
C ARG A 48 12.77 7.42 -1.07
N MET A 49 11.56 7.88 -1.30
CA MET A 49 10.65 7.38 -2.33
C MET A 49 9.65 8.48 -2.70
N ASP A 50 9.05 8.36 -3.88
CA ASP A 50 7.85 9.12 -4.21
C ASP A 50 6.60 8.29 -3.90
N GLU A 51 5.50 8.95 -3.56
CA GLU A 51 4.22 8.33 -3.30
C GLU A 51 3.10 8.98 -4.12
N CYS A 52 2.08 8.19 -4.46
CA CYS A 52 0.78 8.71 -4.88
C CYS A 52 -0.35 7.92 -4.23
N TRP A 53 -1.43 8.62 -3.92
CA TRP A 53 -2.67 8.03 -3.40
C TRP A 53 -3.64 7.81 -4.54
N VAL A 54 -4.11 6.56 -4.70
CA VAL A 54 -5.19 6.19 -5.61
C VAL A 54 -6.46 6.13 -4.80
N LYS A 55 -7.31 7.14 -4.98
CA LYS A 55 -8.60 7.27 -4.31
C LYS A 55 -9.69 6.51 -5.05
N ASN A 56 -10.80 6.28 -4.36
CA ASN A 56 -11.92 5.50 -4.91
C ASN A 56 -12.61 6.08 -6.15
N ASP A 57 -12.34 7.33 -6.48
CA ASP A 57 -12.80 8.02 -7.69
C ASP A 57 -11.78 7.97 -8.85
N SER A 58 -10.59 7.40 -8.65
CA SER A 58 -9.58 7.24 -9.70
C SER A 58 -9.90 6.08 -10.65
N ILE A 59 -9.51 6.23 -11.93
CA ILE A 59 -9.63 5.16 -12.93
C ILE A 59 -8.85 3.89 -12.56
N LEU A 60 -7.78 4.01 -11.78
CA LEU A 60 -6.97 2.88 -11.33
C LEU A 60 -7.59 2.09 -10.18
N TRP A 61 -8.55 2.70 -9.47
CA TRP A 61 -9.17 2.07 -8.31
C TRP A 61 -9.68 0.65 -8.57
N PRO A 62 -10.56 0.41 -9.57
CA PRO A 62 -11.08 -0.93 -9.83
C PRO A 62 -9.97 -1.93 -10.19
N THR A 63 -8.96 -1.48 -10.93
CA THR A 63 -7.82 -2.30 -11.34
C THR A 63 -7.03 -2.80 -10.14
N ILE A 64 -6.64 -1.89 -9.23
CA ILE A 64 -5.90 -2.25 -8.01
C ILE A 64 -6.80 -3.06 -7.05
N LEU A 65 -8.07 -2.67 -6.89
CA LEU A 65 -9.01 -3.38 -6.02
C LEU A 65 -9.17 -4.84 -6.44
N SER A 66 -9.31 -5.11 -7.74
CA SER A 66 -9.47 -6.49 -8.24
C SER A 66 -8.28 -7.40 -7.89
N CYS A 67 -7.06 -6.85 -7.88
CA CYS A 67 -5.86 -7.57 -7.47
C CYS A 67 -5.91 -7.95 -5.98
N TYR A 68 -6.33 -7.00 -5.13
CA TYR A 68 -6.51 -7.24 -3.70
C TYR A 68 -7.65 -8.21 -3.41
N GLU A 69 -8.78 -8.13 -4.12
CA GLU A 69 -9.91 -9.04 -3.96
C GLU A 69 -9.51 -10.49 -4.26
N GLU A 70 -8.70 -10.71 -5.29
CA GLU A 70 -8.17 -12.04 -5.61
C GLU A 70 -7.26 -12.57 -4.47
N ILE A 71 -6.36 -11.74 -3.94
CA ILE A 71 -5.53 -12.13 -2.79
C ILE A 71 -6.39 -12.39 -1.56
N ILE A 72 -7.36 -11.53 -1.25
CA ILE A 72 -8.26 -11.68 -0.09
C ILE A 72 -8.98 -13.02 -0.17
N LYS A 73 -9.48 -13.40 -1.35
CA LYS A 73 -10.13 -14.69 -1.58
C LYS A 73 -9.16 -15.85 -1.34
N ARG A 74 -7.95 -15.81 -1.90
CA ARG A 74 -6.93 -16.86 -1.72
C ARG A 74 -6.48 -16.97 -0.25
N TYR A 75 -6.27 -15.84 0.42
CA TYR A 75 -5.87 -15.78 1.83
C TYR A 75 -6.98 -16.31 2.76
N SER A 76 -8.24 -15.95 2.49
CA SER A 76 -9.39 -16.43 3.27
C SER A 76 -9.58 -17.95 3.22
N ALA A 77 -9.10 -18.63 2.16
CA ALA A 77 -9.14 -20.09 2.07
C ALA A 77 -8.24 -20.77 3.12
N ASP A 78 -7.11 -20.15 3.45
CA ASP A 78 -6.18 -20.64 4.48
C ASP A 78 -6.57 -20.16 5.89
N PHE A 79 -7.27 -19.03 5.99
CA PHE A 79 -7.60 -18.37 7.26
C PHE A 79 -9.10 -18.09 7.38
N PRO A 80 -9.92 -19.05 7.84
CA PRO A 80 -11.37 -18.91 7.91
C PRO A 80 -11.90 -17.78 8.80
N LEU A 81 -11.06 -17.26 9.71
CA LEU A 81 -11.39 -16.13 10.59
C LEU A 81 -10.97 -14.77 10.01
N PHE A 82 -10.25 -14.76 8.89
CA PHE A 82 -9.90 -13.53 8.20
C PHE A 82 -11.11 -12.99 7.44
N SER A 83 -11.41 -11.71 7.63
CA SER A 83 -12.50 -11.04 6.95
C SER A 83 -12.15 -9.58 6.71
N VAL A 84 -12.34 -9.11 5.48
CA VAL A 84 -12.15 -7.71 5.11
C VAL A 84 -13.50 -7.01 5.08
N GLN A 85 -13.67 -6.02 5.96
CA GLN A 85 -14.91 -5.25 6.07
C GLN A 85 -14.87 -3.97 5.24
N ARG A 86 -13.68 -3.43 4.99
CA ARG A 86 -13.49 -2.18 4.26
C ARG A 86 -12.12 -2.15 3.59
N THR A 87 -12.11 -1.66 2.36
CA THR A 87 -10.89 -1.26 1.63
C THR A 87 -10.82 0.27 1.61
N THR A 88 -9.67 0.81 1.97
CA THR A 88 -9.39 2.26 1.96
C THR A 88 -8.58 2.63 0.71
N ASP A 89 -8.20 3.91 0.61
CA ASP A 89 -7.37 4.37 -0.49
C ASP A 89 -6.05 3.59 -0.61
N PHE A 90 -5.63 3.35 -1.85
CA PHE A 90 -4.37 2.66 -2.13
C PHE A 90 -3.22 3.66 -2.20
N ARG A 91 -2.03 3.20 -1.82
CA ARG A 91 -0.80 3.99 -1.88
C ARG A 91 0.21 3.27 -2.78
N ILE A 92 0.64 3.95 -3.84
CA ILE A 92 1.72 3.46 -4.71
C ILE A 92 2.99 4.20 -4.32
N ASN A 93 4.05 3.43 -4.04
CA ASN A 93 5.36 3.96 -3.71
C ASN A 93 6.35 3.63 -4.84
N ARG A 94 7.10 4.64 -5.29
CA ARG A 94 8.10 4.52 -6.35
C ARG A 94 9.48 4.82 -5.79
N TYR A 95 10.40 3.87 -5.96
CA TYR A 95 11.78 3.98 -5.49
C TYR A 95 12.71 4.25 -6.68
N THR A 96 13.51 5.30 -6.59
CA THR A 96 14.59 5.58 -7.54
C THR A 96 15.88 4.89 -7.09
N VAL A 97 16.96 5.00 -7.88
CA VAL A 97 18.28 4.46 -7.50
C VAL A 97 18.70 5.06 -6.15
N GLY A 98 18.96 4.20 -5.17
CA GLY A 98 19.30 4.61 -3.80
C GLY A 98 18.11 5.01 -2.94
N GLY A 99 16.88 4.79 -3.41
CA GLY A 99 15.64 4.93 -2.63
C GLY A 99 15.49 3.83 -1.59
N PHE A 100 14.87 4.15 -0.44
CA PHE A 100 14.68 3.21 0.66
C PHE A 100 13.49 3.57 1.54
N MET A 101 13.03 2.59 2.30
CA MET A 101 12.11 2.76 3.42
C MET A 101 12.74 2.09 4.64
N SER A 102 13.00 2.86 5.69
CA SER A 102 13.57 2.32 6.93
C SER A 102 12.63 1.30 7.56
N LYS A 103 13.19 0.36 8.35
CA LYS A 103 12.39 -0.58 9.13
C LYS A 103 11.36 0.18 9.99
N HIS A 104 10.09 -0.16 9.81
CA HIS A 104 8.98 0.42 10.55
C HIS A 104 7.86 -0.61 10.68
N CYS A 105 6.87 -0.29 11.50
CA CYS A 105 5.58 -0.98 11.54
C CYS A 105 4.54 0.00 10.98
N ASP A 106 3.63 -0.49 10.15
CA ASP A 106 2.49 0.29 9.70
C ASP A 106 1.54 0.51 10.89
N ASN A 107 1.73 1.62 11.61
CA ASN A 107 0.86 1.99 12.72
C ASN A 107 -0.37 2.71 12.15
N ILE A 108 -1.38 1.93 11.76
CA ILE A 108 -2.56 2.39 11.03
C ILE A 108 -3.48 3.30 11.88
N HIS A 109 -3.22 3.44 13.19
CA HIS A 109 -4.02 4.28 14.08
C HIS A 109 -3.66 5.79 14.07
N HIS A 110 -2.49 6.19 13.55
CA HIS A 110 -2.05 7.61 13.65
C HIS A 110 -1.33 8.18 12.42
N SER A 111 -1.09 7.38 11.37
CA SER A 111 -0.42 7.89 10.17
C SER A 111 -1.44 8.45 9.16
N HIS A 112 -1.17 9.65 8.63
CA HIS A 112 -1.83 10.23 7.45
C HIS A 112 -3.37 10.40 7.51
N GLY A 113 -3.95 10.56 8.70
CA GLY A 113 -5.40 10.84 8.85
C GLY A 113 -6.31 9.63 8.64
N GLN A 114 -5.73 8.42 8.61
CA GLN A 114 -6.48 7.17 8.48
C GLN A 114 -7.31 6.90 9.73
N GLN A 115 -8.64 6.75 9.56
CA GLN A 115 -9.59 6.55 10.67
C GLN A 115 -9.86 5.07 10.98
N TYR A 116 -9.35 4.15 10.16
CA TYR A 116 -9.64 2.72 10.23
C TYR A 116 -8.34 1.91 10.18
N GLY A 117 -8.12 1.10 11.20
CA GLY A 117 -6.96 0.25 11.39
C GLY A 117 -6.58 0.15 12.86
N TYR A 118 -6.32 -1.07 13.32
CA TYR A 118 -5.80 -1.41 14.64
C TYR A 118 -4.72 -2.47 14.46
#